data_AF-A0A6C0E4T1-F1
#
_entry.id   AF-A0A6C0E4T1-F1
#
_cell.length_a   1.000
_cell.length_b   1.000
_cell.length_c   1.000
_cell.angle_alpha   90.00
_cell.angle_beta   90.00
_cell.angle_gamma   90.00
#
_symmetry.space_group_name_H-M   'P 1'
#
loop_
_entity.id
_entity.type
_entity.pdbx_description
1 polymer ?
#
loop_
_entity_poly.entity_id
_entity_poly.type
_entity_poly.pdbx_seq_one_letter_code
_entity_poly.pdbx_strand_id
1 'polypeptide(L)'
;MNTKKRPNITARDFPTILDLNPYQTAYELLEDKIENKHPFFGNKFTEHGIKYENQAIEKFEEITGISVDKNQFNINHNEYSWITGRLDGTFIDSSSKKRKRDSEICVLEIKCPLKNDRDSKLTEDEIPKQYWCQCQVYMNLIDCSYAYYVEYYIKPNDDKQNGKLYYVKIKRDKTWWGESIPRIKKFYDEMIRYYDIGNLDKHPVRISENKWKIKFM
;
A
#
# COMPACT_ATOMS: atom_id res chain seq x y z
N MET A 1 -16.89 -3.54 28.91
CA MET A 1 -17.21 -3.56 27.46
C MET A 1 -15.90 -3.69 26.72
N ASN A 2 -15.68 -4.79 25.99
CA ASN A 2 -14.47 -4.96 25.20
C ASN A 2 -14.63 -4.10 23.94
N THR A 3 -14.12 -2.87 23.97
CA THR A 3 -14.27 -1.90 22.87
C THR A 3 -13.35 -2.28 21.72
N LYS A 4 -13.75 -3.31 20.94
CA LYS A 4 -13.01 -3.77 19.76
C LYS A 4 -12.85 -2.56 18.81
N LYS A 5 -11.62 -2.04 18.68
CA LYS A 5 -11.31 -0.87 17.85
C LYS A 5 -11.80 -1.09 16.43
N ARG A 6 -12.59 -0.16 15.89
CA ARG A 6 -13.07 -0.23 14.49
C ARG A 6 -11.89 -0.37 13.53
N PRO A 7 -11.97 -1.26 12.53
CA PRO A 7 -10.88 -1.49 11.59
C PRO A 7 -10.69 -0.27 10.69
N ASN A 8 -9.44 0.03 10.37
CA ASN A 8 -9.06 1.06 9.40
C ASN A 8 -8.95 0.47 7.99
N ILE A 9 -9.07 1.33 6.98
CA ILE A 9 -8.66 1.03 5.60
C ILE A 9 -7.20 1.46 5.46
N THR A 10 -6.34 0.52 5.09
CA THR A 10 -4.93 0.78 4.85
C THR A 10 -4.68 1.13 3.38
N ALA A 11 -3.56 1.78 3.06
CA ALA A 11 -3.17 2.07 1.69
C ALA A 11 -3.14 0.83 0.77
N ARG A 12 -2.85 -0.35 1.32
CA ARG A 12 -2.85 -1.63 0.60
C ARG A 12 -4.25 -2.20 0.34
N ASP A 13 -5.27 -1.72 1.06
CA ASP A 13 -6.66 -2.14 0.88
C ASP A 13 -7.33 -1.43 -0.30
N PHE A 14 -6.88 -0.21 -0.64
CA PHE A 14 -7.41 0.57 -1.76
C PHE A 14 -7.43 -0.21 -3.09
N PRO A 15 -6.32 -0.81 -3.55
CA PRO A 15 -6.36 -1.55 -4.81
C PRO A 15 -7.33 -2.72 -4.76
N THR A 16 -7.53 -3.39 -3.62
CA THR A 16 -8.55 -4.44 -3.48
C THR A 16 -9.97 -3.87 -3.63
N ILE A 17 -10.27 -2.76 -2.97
CA ILE A 17 -11.61 -2.11 -3.04
C ILE A 17 -11.89 -1.56 -4.44
N LEU A 18 -10.85 -1.13 -5.16
CA LEU A 18 -10.94 -0.57 -6.50
C LEU A 18 -10.89 -1.61 -7.63
N ASP A 19 -10.76 -2.90 -7.30
CA ASP A 19 -10.65 -4.02 -8.26
C ASP A 19 -9.34 -3.98 -9.09
N LEU A 20 -8.25 -3.54 -8.46
CA LEU A 20 -6.90 -3.46 -9.01
C LEU A 20 -5.94 -4.47 -8.37
N ASN A 21 -6.38 -5.21 -7.35
CA ASN A 21 -5.59 -6.25 -6.70
C ASN A 21 -5.88 -7.62 -7.35
N PRO A 22 -4.88 -8.31 -7.93
CA PRO A 22 -5.10 -9.62 -8.56
C PRO A 22 -5.26 -10.78 -7.56
N TYR A 23 -5.04 -10.56 -6.26
CA TYR A 23 -4.97 -11.63 -5.26
C TYR A 23 -6.15 -11.69 -4.30
N GLN A 24 -6.95 -10.63 -4.22
CA GLN A 24 -8.04 -10.52 -3.24
C GLN A 24 -9.15 -9.65 -3.79
N THR A 25 -10.38 -10.08 -3.60
CA THR A 25 -11.60 -9.33 -3.92
C THR A 25 -12.01 -8.40 -2.78
N ALA A 26 -12.82 -7.38 -3.07
CA ALA A 26 -13.37 -6.49 -2.05
C ALA A 26 -14.18 -7.25 -0.97
N TYR A 27 -14.90 -8.31 -1.34
CA TYR A 27 -15.67 -9.09 -0.38
C TYR A 27 -14.78 -9.95 0.52
N GLU A 28 -13.73 -10.60 0.00
CA GLU A 28 -12.74 -11.30 0.84
C GLU A 28 -12.06 -10.34 1.82
N LEU A 29 -11.73 -9.13 1.39
CA LEU A 29 -11.22 -8.08 2.29
C LEU A 29 -12.23 -7.73 3.40
N LEU A 30 -13.53 -7.67 3.08
CA LEU A 30 -14.58 -7.44 4.07
C LEU A 30 -14.64 -8.56 5.11
N GLU A 31 -14.55 -9.82 4.65
CA GLU A 31 -14.45 -11.00 5.53
C GLU A 31 -13.24 -10.93 6.46
N ASP A 32 -12.08 -10.51 5.95
CA ASP A 32 -10.87 -10.35 6.75
C ASP A 32 -10.98 -9.24 7.79
N LYS A 33 -11.50 -8.08 7.41
CA LYS A 33 -11.64 -6.92 8.30
C LYS A 33 -12.61 -7.17 9.46
N ILE A 34 -13.62 -8.01 9.27
CA ILE A 34 -14.69 -8.23 10.23
C ILE A 34 -14.49 -9.54 11.01
N GLU A 35 -14.26 -10.63 10.28
CA GLU A 35 -14.26 -12.01 10.79
C GLU A 35 -12.85 -12.61 10.88
N ASN A 36 -11.83 -11.96 10.30
CA ASN A 36 -10.46 -12.49 10.18
C ASN A 36 -10.45 -13.89 9.53
N LYS A 37 -11.22 -14.04 8.45
CA LYS A 37 -11.53 -15.33 7.83
C LYS A 37 -10.36 -15.90 7.01
N HIS A 38 -9.55 -15.05 6.39
CA HIS A 38 -8.40 -15.42 5.57
C HIS A 38 -7.09 -14.91 6.20
N PRO A 39 -6.68 -15.45 7.37
CA PRO A 39 -5.45 -15.01 8.03
C PRO A 39 -4.23 -15.26 7.13
N PHE A 40 -3.43 -14.22 6.93
CA PHE A 40 -2.18 -14.30 6.20
C PHE A 40 -1.01 -14.62 7.13
N PHE A 41 -0.33 -15.74 6.89
CA PHE A 41 0.78 -16.23 7.73
C PHE A 41 2.17 -15.85 7.22
N GLY A 42 2.27 -15.06 6.15
CA GLY A 42 3.54 -14.79 5.48
C GLY A 42 3.85 -15.73 4.33
N ASN A 43 4.81 -15.34 3.51
CA ASN A 43 5.41 -16.20 2.48
C ASN A 43 6.85 -15.75 2.17
N LYS A 44 7.57 -16.55 1.37
CA LYS A 44 8.94 -16.24 0.95
C LYS A 44 9.11 -14.87 0.28
N PHE A 45 8.08 -14.35 -0.39
CA PHE A 45 8.13 -13.05 -1.06
C PHE A 45 8.07 -11.90 -0.04
N THR A 46 7.21 -12.01 0.98
CA THR A 46 7.12 -11.03 2.06
C THR A 46 8.37 -11.05 2.94
N GLU A 47 8.89 -12.24 3.25
CA GLU A 47 10.14 -12.39 4.01
C GLU A 47 11.33 -11.78 3.25
N HIS A 48 11.42 -12.02 1.94
CA HIS A 48 12.44 -11.43 1.10
C HIS A 48 12.34 -9.89 1.07
N GLY A 49 11.12 -9.36 0.93
CA GLY A 49 10.84 -7.93 1.03
C GLY A 49 11.39 -7.31 2.31
N ILE A 50 10.96 -7.84 3.46
CA ILE A 50 11.37 -7.37 4.79
C ILE A 50 12.89 -7.44 4.97
N LYS A 51 13.53 -8.53 4.50
CA LYS A 51 14.98 -8.72 4.65
C LYS A 51 15.79 -7.63 3.92
N TYR A 52 15.37 -7.24 2.73
CA TYR A 52 16.19 -6.42 1.83
C TYR A 52 15.75 -4.95 1.73
N GLU A 53 14.65 -4.56 2.36
CA GLU A 53 14.12 -3.20 2.33
C GLU A 53 15.13 -2.14 2.79
N ASN A 54 15.81 -2.36 3.92
CA ASN A 54 16.83 -1.43 4.42
C ASN A 54 18.02 -1.28 3.44
N GLN A 55 18.46 -2.38 2.82
CA GLN A 55 19.52 -2.34 1.80
C GLN A 55 19.07 -1.59 0.55
N ALA A 56 17.80 -1.74 0.15
CA ALA A 56 17.23 -0.99 -0.97
C ALA A 56 17.23 0.52 -0.69
N ILE A 57 16.90 0.93 0.55
CA ILE A 57 16.99 2.33 0.97
C ILE A 57 18.44 2.81 0.84
N GLU A 58 19.41 2.11 1.45
CA GLU A 58 20.82 2.50 1.41
C GLU A 58 21.34 2.65 -0.03
N LYS A 59 20.93 1.72 -0.92
CA LYS A 59 21.30 1.77 -2.33
C LYS A 59 20.65 2.96 -3.06
N PHE A 60 19.40 3.29 -2.72
CA PHE A 60 18.72 4.47 -3.25
C PHE A 60 19.42 5.76 -2.80
N GLU A 61 19.80 5.86 -1.52
CA GLU A 61 20.56 7.00 -0.97
C GLU A 61 21.92 7.14 -1.67
N GLU A 62 22.65 6.04 -1.90
CA GLU A 62 23.93 6.03 -2.62
C GLU A 62 23.81 6.54 -4.06
N ILE A 63 22.80 6.07 -4.79
CA ILE A 63 22.62 6.39 -6.22
C ILE A 63 22.13 7.83 -6.42
N THR A 64 21.27 8.33 -5.54
CA THR A 64 20.58 9.61 -5.72
C THR A 64 21.19 10.75 -4.91
N GLY A 65 21.92 10.45 -3.84
CA GLY A 65 22.37 11.42 -2.85
C GLY A 65 21.24 11.97 -1.95
N ILE A 66 20.03 11.42 -2.04
CA ILE A 66 18.88 11.81 -1.20
C ILE A 66 18.99 11.05 0.13
N SER A 67 18.96 11.75 1.26
CA SER A 67 18.89 11.12 2.58
C SER A 67 17.43 10.78 2.93
N VAL A 68 17.21 9.54 3.37
CA VAL A 68 15.88 8.98 3.65
C VAL A 68 15.73 8.73 5.15
N ASP A 69 14.66 9.28 5.72
CA ASP A 69 14.17 8.86 7.04
C ASP A 69 13.46 7.51 6.92
N LYS A 70 14.05 6.49 7.54
CA LYS A 70 13.59 5.08 7.55
C LYS A 70 12.62 4.79 8.69
N ASN A 71 12.18 5.80 9.43
CA ASN A 71 11.23 5.64 10.51
C ASN A 71 9.87 5.21 9.96
N GLN A 72 9.57 3.92 10.07
CA GLN A 72 8.29 3.36 9.66
C GLN A 72 7.23 3.55 10.75
N PHE A 73 6.46 4.63 10.66
CA PHE A 73 5.30 4.87 11.52
C PHE A 73 4.00 4.74 10.74
N ASN A 74 2.93 4.39 11.47
CA ASN A 74 1.58 4.41 10.92
C ASN A 74 1.09 5.86 10.90
N ILE A 75 0.65 6.31 9.73
CA ILE A 75 0.11 7.65 9.48
C ILE A 75 -1.37 7.52 9.21
N ASN A 76 -2.16 8.47 9.71
CA ASN A 76 -3.58 8.58 9.42
C ASN A 76 -3.80 9.77 8.47
N HIS A 77 -4.79 9.68 7.59
CA HIS A 77 -5.18 10.82 6.76
C HIS A 77 -5.80 11.92 7.63
N ASN A 78 -5.48 13.19 7.34
CA ASN A 78 -5.97 14.33 8.13
C ASN A 78 -7.51 14.46 8.10
N GLU A 79 -8.13 14.35 6.92
CA GLU A 79 -9.59 14.38 6.76
C GLU A 79 -10.28 13.03 7.05
N TYR A 80 -9.76 11.93 6.48
CA TYR A 80 -10.30 10.58 6.62
C TYR A 80 -9.49 9.76 7.63
N SER A 81 -9.62 10.03 8.92
CA SER A 81 -8.78 9.41 9.97
C SER A 81 -8.83 7.87 10.06
N TRP A 82 -9.82 7.25 9.43
CA TRP A 82 -9.96 5.80 9.25
C TRP A 82 -9.13 5.23 8.08
N ILE A 83 -8.46 6.09 7.33
CA ILE A 83 -7.50 5.74 6.27
C ILE A 83 -6.10 5.85 6.83
N THR A 84 -5.32 4.78 6.73
CA THR A 84 -3.98 4.71 7.31
C THR A 84 -2.94 4.14 6.36
N GLY A 85 -1.67 4.40 6.64
CA GLY A 85 -0.56 3.86 5.86
C GLY A 85 0.71 3.71 6.68
N ARG A 86 1.59 2.79 6.27
CA ARG A 86 2.92 2.63 6.83
C ARG A 86 3.90 2.86 5.69
N LEU A 87 4.62 3.97 5.73
CA LEU A 87 5.59 4.34 4.70
C LEU A 87 6.88 3.53 4.89
N ASP A 88 7.51 3.11 3.80
CA ASP A 88 8.82 2.45 3.84
C ASP A 88 9.92 3.48 4.18
N GLY A 89 9.83 4.67 3.59
CA GLY A 89 10.67 5.82 3.95
C GLY A 89 10.09 7.17 3.52
N THR A 90 10.63 8.24 4.09
CA THR A 90 10.34 9.62 3.67
C THR A 90 11.62 10.41 3.47
N PHE A 91 11.59 11.45 2.65
CA PHE A 91 12.74 12.32 2.44
C PHE A 91 12.30 13.76 2.21
N ILE A 92 13.21 14.71 2.43
CA ILE A 92 12.92 16.13 2.22
C ILE A 92 13.43 16.53 0.84
N ASP A 93 12.52 16.90 -0.07
CA ASP A 93 12.91 17.52 -1.32
C ASP A 93 13.19 19.02 -1.09
N SER A 94 14.43 19.41 -1.29
CA SER A 94 14.89 20.82 -1.20
C SER A 94 15.19 21.43 -2.57
N SER A 95 14.83 20.75 -3.67
CA SER A 95 15.12 21.18 -5.05
C SER A 95 14.33 22.42 -5.48
N SER A 96 13.27 22.79 -4.76
CA SER A 96 12.54 24.05 -4.98
C SER A 96 13.42 25.24 -4.57
N LYS A 97 14.17 25.79 -5.53
CA LYS A 97 15.12 26.92 -5.38
C LYS A 97 14.49 28.24 -4.92
N LYS A 98 13.23 28.28 -4.48
CA LYS A 98 12.51 29.53 -4.19
C LYS A 98 12.60 29.97 -2.71
N ARG A 99 12.67 29.05 -1.74
CA ARG A 99 13.03 29.28 -0.32
C ARG A 99 13.20 27.94 0.41
N LYS A 100 14.00 27.90 1.49
CA LYS A 100 14.09 26.77 2.45
C LYS A 100 12.76 26.36 3.10
N ARG A 101 11.73 27.21 2.98
CA ARG A 101 10.36 27.00 3.46
C ARG A 101 9.48 26.27 2.46
N ASP A 102 9.98 26.05 1.24
CA ASP A 102 9.26 25.38 0.15
C ASP A 102 9.69 23.90 0.03
N SER A 103 10.44 23.40 1.02
CA SER A 103 10.78 21.99 1.13
C SER A 103 9.53 21.17 1.42
N GLU A 104 9.34 20.07 0.69
CA GLU A 104 8.26 19.12 0.94
C GLU A 104 8.81 17.78 1.43
N ILE A 105 8.06 17.10 2.30
CA ILE A 105 8.34 15.71 2.67
C ILE A 105 7.72 14.84 1.57
N CYS A 106 8.51 13.98 0.95
CA CYS A 106 8.09 13.07 -0.10
C CYS A 106 8.18 11.61 0.36
N VAL A 107 7.47 10.74 -0.35
CA VAL A 107 7.38 9.30 -0.04
C VAL A 107 8.43 8.52 -0.84
N LEU A 108 9.05 7.54 -0.18
CA LEU A 108 9.77 6.45 -0.82
C LEU A 108 8.99 5.15 -0.59
N GLU A 109 8.58 4.50 -1.67
CA GLU A 109 7.93 3.18 -1.64
C GLU A 109 8.84 2.14 -2.28
N ILE A 110 9.14 1.07 -1.56
CA ILE A 110 10.11 0.06 -1.94
C ILE A 110 9.42 -1.28 -2.15
N LYS A 111 9.83 -1.96 -3.21
CA LYS A 111 9.55 -3.38 -3.40
C LYS A 111 10.86 -4.11 -3.66
N CYS A 112 11.03 -5.27 -3.02
CA CYS A 112 12.12 -6.18 -3.32
C CYS A 112 11.54 -7.47 -3.94
N PRO A 113 11.32 -7.52 -5.26
CA PRO A 113 10.70 -8.69 -5.88
C PRO A 113 11.63 -9.89 -5.89
N LEU A 114 11.14 -11.05 -5.46
CA LEU A 114 11.85 -12.33 -5.58
C LEU A 114 11.70 -12.89 -7.01
N LYS A 115 12.39 -12.28 -7.98
CA LYS A 115 12.46 -12.70 -9.40
C LYS A 115 13.72 -12.11 -10.05
N ASN A 116 13.97 -12.43 -11.32
CA ASN A 116 15.02 -11.80 -12.10
C ASN A 116 14.78 -10.28 -12.24
N ASP A 117 15.85 -9.54 -12.45
CA ASP A 117 15.84 -8.09 -12.64
C ASP A 117 15.20 -7.67 -13.97
N ARG A 118 15.21 -6.36 -14.22
CA ARG A 118 14.65 -5.75 -15.43
C ARG A 118 15.68 -5.71 -16.55
N ASP A 119 15.23 -5.98 -17.78
CA ASP A 119 16.02 -5.77 -19.00
C ASP A 119 16.22 -4.28 -19.32
N SER A 120 15.36 -3.41 -18.79
CA SER A 120 15.30 -1.97 -19.07
C SER A 120 15.12 -1.14 -17.80
N LYS A 121 15.18 0.20 -17.94
CA LYS A 121 14.84 1.13 -16.86
C LYS A 121 13.36 1.03 -16.52
N LEU A 122 13.04 1.22 -15.24
CA LEU A 122 11.67 1.31 -14.74
C LEU A 122 10.99 2.61 -15.22
N THR A 123 9.83 2.46 -15.85
CA THR A 123 8.94 3.56 -16.26
C THR A 123 7.63 3.51 -15.47
N GLU A 124 6.85 4.60 -15.50
CA GLU A 124 5.60 4.68 -14.74
C GLU A 124 4.53 3.69 -15.23
N ASP A 125 4.48 3.42 -16.54
CA ASP A 125 3.53 2.48 -17.13
C ASP A 125 3.79 1.01 -16.76
N GLU A 126 5.01 0.69 -16.34
CA GLU A 126 5.41 -0.65 -15.90
C GLU A 126 5.17 -0.89 -14.41
N ILE A 127 4.69 0.11 -13.67
CA ILE A 127 4.38 -0.03 -12.25
C ILE A 127 3.08 -0.84 -12.11
N PRO A 128 3.08 -1.95 -11.34
CA PRO A 128 1.85 -2.67 -11.04
C PRO A 128 0.80 -1.74 -10.44
N LYS A 129 -0.44 -1.77 -10.95
CA LYS A 129 -1.50 -0.82 -10.59
C LYS A 129 -1.77 -0.77 -9.09
N GLN A 130 -1.61 -1.90 -8.38
CA GLN A 130 -1.75 -1.93 -6.93
C GLN A 130 -0.69 -1.08 -6.19
N TYR A 131 0.54 -1.03 -6.68
CA TYR A 131 1.61 -0.25 -6.07
C TYR A 131 1.53 1.22 -6.47
N TRP A 132 1.15 1.52 -7.72
CA TRP A 132 0.85 2.90 -8.12
C TRP A 132 -0.29 3.47 -7.25
N CYS A 133 -1.37 2.72 -7.07
CA CYS A 133 -2.47 3.07 -6.17
C CYS A 133 -1.99 3.31 -4.74
N GLN A 134 -1.16 2.41 -4.21
CA GLN A 134 -0.60 2.54 -2.86
C GLN A 134 0.22 3.83 -2.70
N CYS A 135 1.08 4.16 -3.67
CA CYS A 135 1.83 5.43 -3.71
C CYS A 135 0.88 6.64 -3.70
N GLN A 136 -0.17 6.61 -4.52
CA GLN A 136 -1.16 7.70 -4.54
C GLN A 136 -1.83 7.91 -3.17
N VAL A 137 -2.18 6.83 -2.47
CA VAL A 137 -2.74 6.94 -1.11
C VAL A 137 -1.73 7.60 -0.17
N TYR A 138 -0.47 7.15 -0.17
CA TYR A 138 0.57 7.72 0.68
C TYR A 138 0.80 9.21 0.45
N MET A 139 0.82 9.65 -0.81
CA MET A 139 0.93 11.07 -1.13
C MET A 139 -0.27 11.90 -0.63
N ASN A 140 -1.46 11.30 -0.54
CA ASN A 140 -2.63 11.93 0.08
C ASN A 140 -2.58 11.91 1.62
N LEU A 141 -1.94 10.91 2.25
CA LEU A 141 -1.77 10.88 3.71
C LEU A 141 -0.91 12.03 4.24
N ILE A 142 0.20 12.33 3.55
CA ILE A 142 1.18 13.34 4.00
C ILE A 142 1.16 14.63 3.16
N ASP A 143 0.20 14.76 2.24
CA ASP A 143 0.01 15.92 1.37
C ASP A 143 1.25 16.30 0.52
N CYS A 144 1.97 15.33 -0.01
CA CYS A 144 3.14 15.58 -0.85
C CYS A 144 2.83 15.57 -2.35
N SER A 145 3.70 16.17 -3.16
CA SER A 145 3.45 16.32 -4.61
C SER A 145 3.89 15.11 -5.43
N TYR A 146 4.81 14.29 -4.89
CA TYR A 146 5.30 13.08 -5.57
C TYR A 146 5.84 12.02 -4.58
N ALA A 147 6.03 10.82 -5.12
CA ALA A 147 6.72 9.71 -4.49
C ALA A 147 7.80 9.16 -5.43
N TYR A 148 8.82 8.51 -4.87
CA TYR A 148 9.65 7.58 -5.62
C TYR A 148 9.16 6.16 -5.37
N TYR A 149 8.88 5.43 -6.45
CA TYR A 149 8.67 3.98 -6.41
C TYR A 149 9.96 3.28 -6.83
N VAL A 150 10.38 2.31 -6.04
CA VAL A 150 11.66 1.61 -6.16
C VAL A 150 11.43 0.12 -6.27
N GLU A 151 12.13 -0.51 -7.22
CA GLU A 151 12.29 -1.95 -7.28
C GLU A 151 13.76 -2.33 -7.07
N TYR A 152 14.03 -3.12 -6.03
CA TYR A 152 15.35 -3.63 -5.70
C TYR A 152 15.40 -5.14 -5.94
N TYR A 153 16.23 -5.55 -6.90
CA TYR A 153 16.40 -6.94 -7.31
C TYR A 153 17.69 -7.49 -6.74
N ILE A 154 17.56 -8.45 -5.82
CA ILE A 154 18.68 -9.10 -5.16
C ILE A 154 18.43 -10.60 -5.07
N LYS A 155 19.48 -11.39 -5.30
CA LYS A 155 19.38 -12.84 -5.15
C LYS A 155 19.31 -13.21 -3.67
N PRO A 156 18.53 -14.23 -3.28
CA PRO A 156 18.57 -14.75 -1.92
C PRO A 156 20.01 -15.06 -1.49
N ASN A 157 20.36 -14.64 -0.27
CA ASN A 157 21.67 -14.85 0.35
C ASN A 157 22.83 -14.07 -0.30
N ASP A 158 22.56 -13.08 -1.15
CA ASP A 158 23.58 -12.14 -1.61
C ASP A 158 23.75 -11.00 -0.59
N ASP A 159 24.49 -11.26 0.49
CA ASP A 159 24.70 -10.28 1.56
C ASP A 159 25.74 -9.20 1.18
N LYS A 160 26.30 -9.25 -0.03
CA LYS A 160 27.30 -8.30 -0.54
C LYS A 160 26.69 -7.05 -1.19
N GLN A 161 25.38 -6.87 -1.09
CA GLN A 161 24.65 -5.72 -1.66
C GLN A 161 24.85 -5.53 -3.17
N ASN A 162 25.07 -6.61 -3.93
CA ASN A 162 25.20 -6.55 -5.39
C ASN A 162 23.86 -6.40 -6.13
N GLY A 163 22.78 -6.07 -5.41
CA GLY A 163 21.47 -5.94 -6.01
C GLY A 163 21.38 -4.78 -6.98
N LYS A 164 20.43 -4.86 -7.91
CA LYS A 164 20.16 -3.81 -8.89
C LYS A 164 18.93 -3.04 -8.47
N LEU A 165 19.05 -1.72 -8.49
CA LEU A 165 17.99 -0.81 -8.08
C LEU A 165 17.47 -0.02 -9.28
N TYR A 166 16.16 0.01 -9.43
CA TYR A 166 15.45 0.82 -10.41
C TYR A 166 14.44 1.69 -9.67
N TYR A 167 14.30 2.95 -10.06
CA TYR A 167 13.35 3.86 -9.44
C TYR A 167 12.71 4.79 -10.46
N VAL A 168 11.49 5.23 -10.16
CA VAL A 168 10.72 6.17 -10.97
C VAL A 168 9.96 7.13 -10.08
N LYS A 169 9.87 8.39 -10.52
CA LYS A 169 9.09 9.43 -9.85
C LYS A 169 7.63 9.33 -10.27
N ILE A 170 6.73 9.14 -9.31
CA ILE A 170 5.27 9.15 -9.52
C ILE A 170 4.74 10.49 -9.03
N LYS A 171 4.00 11.22 -9.87
CA LYS A 171 3.32 12.45 -9.45
C LYS A 171 1.99 12.14 -8.77
N ARG A 172 1.62 12.95 -7.78
CA ARG A 172 0.30 12.85 -7.16
C ARG A 172 -0.80 13.20 -8.17
N ASP A 173 -1.78 12.31 -8.27
CA ASP A 173 -2.97 12.48 -9.07
C ASP A 173 -4.16 12.81 -8.16
N LYS A 174 -4.51 14.10 -8.14
CA LYS A 174 -5.64 14.62 -7.36
C LYS A 174 -6.99 14.23 -7.96
N THR A 175 -7.06 14.05 -9.28
CA THR A 175 -8.28 13.64 -9.97
C THR A 175 -8.60 12.20 -9.60
N TRP A 176 -7.60 11.31 -9.69
CA TRP A 176 -7.74 9.92 -9.26
C TRP A 176 -8.20 9.81 -7.81
N TRP A 177 -7.65 10.62 -6.89
CA TRP A 177 -8.08 10.62 -5.49
C TRP A 177 -9.55 11.03 -5.35
N GLY A 178 -9.96 12.12 -6.00
CA GLY A 178 -11.34 12.62 -5.96
C GLY A 178 -12.35 11.62 -6.53
N GLU A 179 -11.97 10.86 -7.56
CA GLU A 179 -12.81 9.80 -8.15
C GLU A 179 -12.84 8.52 -7.31
N SER A 180 -11.73 8.20 -6.63
CA SER A 180 -11.59 6.95 -5.86
C SER A 180 -12.22 7.05 -4.48
N ILE A 181 -12.04 8.17 -3.78
CA ILE A 181 -12.43 8.31 -2.37
C ILE A 181 -13.93 8.02 -2.09
N PRO A 182 -14.91 8.33 -2.97
CA PRO A 182 -16.30 7.99 -2.72
C PRO A 182 -16.55 6.47 -2.70
N ARG A 183 -15.84 5.71 -3.55
CA ARG A 183 -15.92 4.24 -3.57
C ARG A 183 -15.32 3.65 -2.30
N ILE A 184 -14.17 4.15 -1.87
CA ILE A 184 -13.51 3.74 -0.63
C ILE A 184 -14.38 4.03 0.59
N LYS A 185 -14.99 5.22 0.63
CA LYS A 185 -15.92 5.59 1.71
C LYS A 185 -17.14 4.69 1.74
N LYS A 186 -17.75 4.37 0.60
CA LYS A 186 -18.88 3.45 0.52
C LYS A 186 -18.54 2.08 1.09
N PHE A 187 -17.37 1.54 0.73
CA PHE A 187 -16.87 0.29 1.30
C PHE A 187 -16.66 0.39 2.81
N TYR A 188 -16.04 1.47 3.29
CA TYR A 188 -15.81 1.69 4.72
C TYR A 188 -17.12 1.77 5.52
N ASP A 189 -18.11 2.52 5.02
CA ASP A 189 -19.41 2.66 5.68
C ASP A 189 -20.12 1.30 5.80
N GLU A 190 -20.06 0.47 4.75
CA GLU A 190 -20.59 -0.90 4.76
C GLU A 190 -19.81 -1.81 5.72
N MET A 191 -18.48 -1.76 5.68
CA MET A 191 -17.62 -2.49 6.60
C MET A 191 -17.93 -2.17 8.05
N ILE A 192 -18.05 -0.89 8.42
CA ILE A 192 -18.38 -0.49 9.79
C ILE A 192 -19.77 -0.96 10.18
N ARG A 193 -20.76 -0.87 9.28
CA ARG A 193 -22.12 -1.37 9.53
C ARG A 193 -22.10 -2.86 9.93
N TYR A 194 -21.41 -3.72 9.17
CA TYR A 194 -21.37 -5.15 9.47
C TYR A 194 -20.41 -5.49 10.62
N TYR A 195 -19.34 -4.71 10.78
CA TYR A 195 -18.46 -4.83 11.94
C TYR A 195 -19.22 -4.58 13.25
N ASP A 196 -20.08 -3.56 13.29
CA ASP A 196 -20.90 -3.24 14.46
C ASP A 196 -22.00 -4.31 14.71
N ILE A 197 -22.47 -4.99 13.66
CA ILE A 197 -23.35 -6.18 13.78
C ILE A 197 -22.57 -7.38 14.34
N GLY A 198 -21.28 -7.49 14.02
CA GLY A 198 -20.37 -8.52 14.51
C GLY A 198 -20.18 -9.74 13.58
N ASN A 199 -20.86 -9.78 12.43
CA ASN A 199 -20.71 -10.83 11.41
C ASN A 199 -21.27 -10.39 10.05
N LEU A 200 -21.02 -11.20 9.03
CA LEU A 200 -21.50 -11.02 7.66
C LEU A 200 -22.71 -11.91 7.28
N ASP A 201 -23.36 -12.58 8.24
CA ASP A 201 -24.44 -13.55 7.93
C ASP A 201 -25.61 -12.93 7.16
N LYS A 202 -25.87 -11.64 7.40
CA LYS A 202 -26.93 -10.87 6.72
C LYS A 202 -26.45 -10.14 5.48
N HIS A 203 -25.16 -10.24 5.13
CA HIS A 203 -24.61 -9.62 3.93
C HIS A 203 -25.16 -10.34 2.68
N PRO A 204 -25.63 -9.61 1.64
CA PRO A 204 -26.25 -10.23 0.46
C PRO A 204 -25.36 -11.27 -0.24
N VAL A 205 -24.04 -11.03 -0.28
CA VAL A 205 -23.07 -12.00 -0.83
C VAL A 205 -23.03 -13.27 0.02
N ARG A 206 -22.91 -13.16 1.35
CA ARG A 206 -22.89 -14.34 2.25
C ARG A 206 -24.18 -15.16 2.17
N ILE A 207 -25.32 -14.48 2.10
CA ILE A 207 -26.63 -15.14 1.91
C ILE A 207 -26.63 -15.94 0.60
N SER A 208 -26.08 -15.37 -0.47
CA SER A 208 -26.03 -16.02 -1.79
C SER A 208 -25.08 -17.22 -1.79
N GLU A 209 -23.89 -17.10 -1.18
CA GLU A 209 -22.94 -18.21 -1.00
C GLU A 209 -23.53 -19.37 -0.20
N ASN A 210 -24.21 -19.05 0.92
CA ASN A 210 -24.85 -20.05 1.77
C ASN A 210 -25.97 -20.80 1.02
N LYS A 211 -26.82 -20.09 0.26
CA LYS A 211 -27.85 -20.70 -0.58
C LYS A 211 -27.26 -21.61 -1.65
N TRP A 212 -26.16 -21.21 -2.27
CA TRP A 212 -25.48 -22.03 -3.27
C TRP A 212 -24.91 -23.30 -2.65
N LYS A 213 -24.21 -23.21 -1.52
CA LYS A 213 -23.67 -24.40 -0.81
C LYS A 213 -24.77 -25.40 -0.45
N ILE A 214 -25.89 -24.94 0.11
CA ILE A 214 -27.03 -25.80 0.46
C ILE A 214 -27.60 -26.53 -0.76
N LYS A 215 -27.61 -25.89 -1.94
CA LYS A 215 -28.15 -26.48 -3.17
C LYS A 215 -27.30 -27.64 -3.71
N PHE A 216 -26.02 -27.70 -3.36
CA PHE A 216 -25.06 -28.66 -3.91
C PHE A 216 -24.34 -29.50 -2.83
N MET A 217 -24.86 -29.50 -1.61
CA MET A 217 -24.53 -30.44 -0.53
C MET A 217 -25.65 -31.46 -0.39
#